data_AF-A0A3N4K8W7-F1
#
_entry.id   AF-A0A3N4K8W7-F1
#
_cell.length_a   1.000
_cell.length_b   1.000
_cell.length_c   1.000
_cell.angle_alpha   90.00
_cell.angle_beta   90.00
_cell.angle_gamma   90.00
#
_symmetry.space_group_name_H-M   'P 1'
#
loop_
_entity.id
_entity.type
_entity.pdbx_description
1 polymer ?
#
loop_
_entity_poly.entity_id
_entity_poly.type
_entity_poly.pdbx_seq_one_letter_code
_entity_poly.pdbx_strand_id
1 'polypeptide(L)'
;TVVPLICASGGTYLTNFSGDKKAWPVYLTIGNITSEIRNKPSNFAFILMALLPVPRKLGVRANEQRRENQMALHKVLGEILEGLRGPAQNGELIGFADG
;
A
#
# COMPACT_ATOMS: atom_id res chain seq x y z
N THR A 1 -16.86 3.55 -16.10
CA THR A 1 -16.28 2.39 -15.39
C THR A 1 -15.75 2.85 -14.06
N VAL A 2 -16.05 2.15 -12.96
CA VAL A 2 -15.43 2.44 -11.65
C VAL A 2 -14.16 1.60 -11.53
N VAL A 3 -13.07 2.25 -11.13
CA VAL A 3 -11.76 1.61 -10.93
C VAL A 3 -11.45 1.62 -9.43
N PRO A 4 -11.73 0.52 -8.69
CA PRO A 4 -11.40 0.46 -7.28
C PRO A 4 -9.89 0.43 -7.13
N LEU A 5 -9.37 1.18 -6.18
CA LEU A 5 -7.96 1.11 -5.77
C LEU A 5 -7.86 0.32 -4.47
N ILE A 6 -6.99 -0.69 -4.46
CA ILE A 6 -6.76 -1.56 -3.31
C ILE A 6 -5.31 -1.36 -2.86
N CYS A 7 -5.14 -0.89 -1.63
CA CYS A 7 -3.84 -0.79 -0.99
C CYS A 7 -3.57 -2.05 -0.15
N ALA A 8 -2.36 -2.59 -0.29
CA ALA A 8 -1.88 -3.69 0.52
C ALA A 8 -0.59 -3.28 1.24
N SER A 9 -0.50 -3.59 2.52
CA SER A 9 0.72 -3.37 3.29
C SER A 9 1.00 -4.59 4.14
N GLY A 10 2.22 -5.11 4.06
CA GLY A 10 2.69 -6.24 4.84
C GLY A 10 4.11 -5.95 5.31
N GLY A 11 4.39 -6.16 6.59
CA GLY A 11 5.74 -5.96 7.11
C GLY A 11 6.66 -7.00 6.47
N THR A 12 7.53 -6.58 5.56
CA THR A 12 8.51 -7.48 4.93
C THR A 12 9.90 -7.20 5.50
N TYR A 13 10.64 -8.27 5.78
CA TYR A 13 12.07 -8.16 6.04
C TYR A 13 12.75 -7.97 4.67
N LEU A 14 13.43 -6.84 4.46
CA LEU A 14 14.00 -6.51 3.15
C LEU A 14 15.26 -7.34 2.83
N THR A 15 15.98 -7.85 3.84
CA THR A 15 17.11 -8.79 3.69
C THR A 15 17.32 -9.63 4.96
N ASN A 16 17.60 -10.93 4.81
CA ASN A 16 18.03 -11.81 5.92
C ASN A 16 19.54 -11.75 6.20
N PHE A 17 20.34 -11.02 5.40
CA PHE A 17 21.78 -11.27 5.33
C PHE A 17 22.76 -10.10 5.44
N SER A 18 22.35 -8.83 5.47
CA SER A 18 23.29 -7.73 5.78
C SER A 18 22.57 -6.40 6.01
N GLY A 19 22.63 -5.91 7.26
CA GLY A 19 22.10 -4.63 7.69
C GLY A 19 20.61 -4.70 8.02
N ASP A 20 20.26 -4.41 9.28
CA ASP A 20 18.93 -4.45 9.90
C ASP A 20 17.91 -3.44 9.28
N LYS A 21 17.96 -3.23 7.97
CA LYS A 21 17.12 -2.35 7.17
C LYS A 21 15.80 -3.04 6.90
N LYS A 22 14.89 -2.92 7.86
CA LYS A 22 13.50 -3.32 7.67
C LYS A 22 12.76 -2.14 7.05
N ALA A 23 11.95 -2.41 6.04
CA ALA A 23 11.06 -1.43 5.45
C ALA A 23 9.67 -2.05 5.37
N TRP A 24 8.63 -1.22 5.48
CA TRP A 24 7.26 -1.68 5.37
C TRP A 24 6.69 -1.19 4.04
N PRO A 25 6.61 -2.04 3.01
CA PRO A 25 6.10 -1.63 1.71
C PRO A 25 4.60 -1.36 1.75
N VAL A 26 4.20 -0.39 0.93
CA VAL A 26 2.83 -0.10 0.56
C VAL A 26 2.69 -0.39 -0.93
N TYR A 27 1.87 -1.38 -1.24
CA TYR A 27 1.53 -1.77 -2.61
C TYR A 27 0.15 -1.26 -2.99
N LEU A 28 -0.05 -1.02 -4.28
CA LEU A 28 -1.31 -0.61 -4.88
C LEU A 28 -1.67 -1.55 -6.03
N THR A 29 -2.94 -1.88 -6.15
CA THR A 29 -3.50 -2.64 -7.27
C THR A 29 -4.91 -2.12 -7.59
N ILE A 30 -5.40 -2.49 -8.76
CA ILE A 30 -6.74 -2.14 -9.22
C ILE A 30 -7.69 -3.31 -8.94
N GLY A 31 -8.87 -3.02 -8.40
CA GLY A 31 -9.89 -4.01 -8.05
C GLY A 31 -10.51 -4.72 -9.26
N ASN A 32 -10.43 -4.15 -10.46
CA ASN A 32 -10.88 -4.77 -11.70
C ASN A 32 -10.00 -5.96 -12.12
N ILE A 33 -8.78 -6.09 -11.58
CA ILE A 33 -7.95 -7.27 -11.81
C ILE A 33 -8.50 -8.41 -10.94
N THR A 34 -8.81 -9.54 -11.58
CA THR A 34 -9.31 -10.73 -10.88
C THR A 34 -8.28 -11.22 -9.87
N SER A 35 -8.75 -11.84 -8.78
CA SER A 35 -7.87 -12.39 -7.74
C SER A 35 -6.85 -13.39 -8.32
N GLU A 36 -7.26 -14.20 -9.29
CA GLU A 36 -6.40 -15.16 -9.97
C GLU A 36 -5.23 -14.50 -10.71
N ILE A 37 -5.48 -13.40 -11.42
CA ILE A 37 -4.42 -12.65 -12.12
C ILE A 37 -3.57 -11.91 -11.09
N ARG A 38 -4.20 -11.30 -10.09
CA ARG A 38 -3.55 -10.51 -9.06
C ARG A 38 -2.59 -11.31 -8.18
N ASN A 39 -2.92 -12.57 -7.89
CA ASN A 39 -2.12 -13.44 -7.03
C ASN A 39 -1.00 -14.19 -7.78
N LYS A 40 -0.93 -14.10 -9.12
CA LYS A 40 0.16 -14.69 -9.91
C LYS A 40 1.37 -13.76 -9.90
N PRO A 41 2.54 -14.18 -9.38
CA PRO A 41 3.74 -13.34 -9.32
C PRO A 41 4.23 -12.85 -10.68
N SER A 42 3.98 -13.62 -11.75
CA SER A 42 4.37 -13.29 -13.13
C SER A 42 3.61 -12.10 -13.73
N ASN A 43 2.48 -11.72 -13.16
CA ASN A 43 1.59 -10.72 -13.76
C ASN A 43 1.84 -9.30 -13.25
N PHE A 44 2.72 -9.13 -12.25
CA PHE A 44 3.10 -7.82 -11.69
C PHE A 44 1.90 -6.91 -11.40
N ALA A 45 0.79 -7.49 -10.93
CA ALA A 45 -0.49 -6.79 -10.73
C ALA A 45 -0.48 -5.82 -9.53
N PHE A 46 0.64 -5.69 -8.83
CA PHE A 46 0.87 -4.76 -7.74
C PHE A 46 2.02 -3.82 -8.09
N ILE A 47 1.84 -2.54 -7.80
CA ILE A 47 2.87 -1.52 -7.91
C ILE A 47 3.29 -1.11 -6.50
N LEU A 48 4.60 -0.94 -6.27
CA LEU A 48 5.12 -0.39 -5.02
C LEU A 48 4.93 1.14 -5.01
N MET A 49 4.12 1.64 -4.09
CA MET A 49 3.86 3.08 -3.93
C MET A 49 4.83 3.75 -2.97
N ALA A 50 5.14 3.09 -1.84
CA ALA A 50 5.99 3.66 -0.80
C ALA A 50 6.71 2.58 0.01
N LEU A 51 7.85 2.96 0.59
CA LEU A 51 8.58 2.19 1.59
C LEU A 51 8.58 2.96 2.90
N LEU A 52 7.86 2.46 3.91
CA LEU A 52 7.76 3.11 5.21
C LEU A 52 8.88 2.65 6.14
N PRO A 53 9.37 3.52 7.04
CA PRO A 53 10.26 3.10 8.11
C PRO A 53 9.54 2.12 9.03
N VAL A 54 10.26 1.13 9.56
CA VAL A 54 9.64 0.19 10.50
C VAL A 54 9.23 0.91 11.79
N PRO A 55 8.00 0.69 12.27
CA PRO A 55 7.53 1.28 13.50
C PRO A 55 8.45 0.91 14.65
N ARG A 56 8.80 1.90 15.46
CA ARG A 56 9.60 1.68 16.66
C ARG A 56 8.81 0.82 17.64
N LYS A 57 9.50 -0.08 18.33
CA LYS A 57 8.92 -0.78 19.48
C LYS A 57 8.76 0.22 20.62
N LEU A 58 7.53 0.40 21.09
CA LEU A 58 7.16 1.37 22.12
C LEU A 58 7.28 0.80 23.54
N GLY A 59 7.64 -0.48 23.70
CA GLY A 59 7.67 -1.14 25.02
C GLY A 59 6.29 -1.41 25.62
N VAL A 60 5.23 -1.25 24.81
CA VAL A 60 3.83 -1.45 25.20
C VAL A 60 3.33 -2.87 24.90
N ARG A 61 2.12 -3.19 25.34
CA ARG A 61 1.47 -4.46 24.99
C ARG A 61 1.33 -4.60 23.47
N ALA A 62 1.39 -5.84 22.97
CA ALA A 62 1.35 -6.11 21.52
C ALA A 62 0.13 -5.50 20.81
N ASN A 63 -1.04 -5.49 21.45
CA ASN A 63 -2.26 -4.89 20.89
C ASN A 63 -2.16 -3.36 20.75
N GLU A 64 -1.51 -2.71 21.70
CA GLU A 64 -1.31 -1.26 21.68
C GLU A 64 -0.29 -0.88 20.61
N GLN A 65 0.82 -1.63 20.50
CA GLN A 65 1.77 -1.47 19.41
C GLN A 65 1.10 -1.64 18.04
N ARG A 66 0.24 -2.66 17.87
CA ARG A 66 -0.50 -2.90 16.63
C ARG A 66 -1.39 -1.71 16.28
N ARG A 67 -2.07 -1.13 17.28
CA ARG A 67 -2.93 0.05 17.10
C ARG A 67 -2.14 1.26 16.63
N GLU A 68 -1.02 1.56 17.29
CA GLU A 68 -0.14 2.69 16.90
C GLU A 68 0.41 2.50 15.48
N ASN A 69 0.82 1.28 15.14
CA ASN A 69 1.27 0.94 13.78
C ASN A 69 0.15 1.14 12.75
N GLN A 70 -1.07 0.73 13.08
CA GLN A 70 -2.23 0.89 12.20
C GLN A 70 -2.59 2.37 12.00
N MET A 71 -2.54 3.18 13.07
CA MET A 71 -2.76 4.63 12.98
C MET A 71 -1.71 5.32 12.11
N ALA A 72 -0.43 4.99 12.31
CA ALA A 72 0.66 5.51 11.48
C ALA A 72 0.48 5.14 10.00
N LEU A 73 0.13 3.87 9.72
CA LEU A 73 -0.16 3.42 8.36
C LEU A 73 -1.32 4.18 7.73
N HIS A 74 -2.44 4.35 8.45
CA HIS A 74 -3.60 5.10 7.95
C HIS A 74 -3.25 6.56 7.65
N LYS A 75 -2.46 7.21 8.51
CA LYS A 75 -2.03 8.59 8.28
C LYS A 75 -1.21 8.72 7.00
N VAL A 76 -0.21 7.84 6.82
CA VAL A 76 0.63 7.88 5.62
C VAL A 76 -0.15 7.52 4.36
N LEU A 77 -1.06 6.55 4.42
CA LEU A 77 -1.97 6.26 3.30
C LEU A 77 -2.85 7.47 2.96
N GLY A 78 -3.33 8.21 3.97
CA GLY A 78 -4.05 9.47 3.75
C GLY A 78 -3.22 10.49 2.99
N GLU A 79 -1.95 10.67 3.37
CA GLU A 79 -1.03 11.59 2.69
C GLU A 79 -0.71 11.15 1.25
N ILE A 80 -0.41 9.86 1.04
CA ILE A 80 -0.09 9.30 -0.29
C ILE A 80 -1.29 9.42 -1.24
N LEU A 81 -2.51 9.16 -0.74
CA LEU A 81 -3.72 9.12 -1.54
C LEU A 81 -4.45 10.47 -1.59
N GLU A 82 -3.89 11.53 -0.99
CA GLU A 82 -4.57 12.84 -0.93
C GLU A 82 -4.85 13.40 -2.33
N GLY A 83 -3.92 13.21 -3.27
CA GLY A 83 -4.10 13.60 -4.67
C GLY A 83 -5.27 12.89 -5.37
N LEU A 84 -5.69 11.72 -4.87
CA LEU A 84 -6.80 10.95 -5.43
C LEU A 84 -8.16 11.35 -4.82
N ARG A 85 -8.20 12.17 -3.77
CA ARG A 85 -9.44 12.55 -3.10
C ARG A 85 -10.38 13.31 -4.03
N GLY A 86 -9.87 14.26 -4.80
CA GLY A 86 -10.64 15.03 -5.79
C GLY A 86 -11.21 14.14 -6.90
N PRO A 87 -10.36 13.37 -7.61
CA PRO A 87 -10.81 12.39 -8.61
C PRO A 87 -11.80 11.35 -8.07
N ALA A 88 -11.61 10.89 -6.84
CA ALA A 88 -12.51 9.91 -6.22
C ALA A 88 -13.91 10.45 -5.93
N GLN A 89 -14.06 11.76 -5.66
CA GLN A 89 -15.34 12.39 -5.35
C GLN A 89 -16.08 12.86 -6.60
N ASN A 90 -15.36 13.47 -7.53
CA ASN A 90 -15.95 14.13 -8.70
C ASN A 90 -15.94 13.24 -9.95
N GLY A 91 -15.20 12.13 -9.92
CA GLY A 91 -14.85 11.38 -11.11
C GLY A 91 -13.81 12.13 -11.94
N GLU A 92 -12.99 11.38 -12.67
CA GLU A 92 -12.02 11.94 -13.60
C GLU A 92 -12.03 11.12 -14.90
N LEU A 93 -11.86 11.81 -16.02
CA LEU A 93 -11.67 11.20 -17.32
C LEU A 93 -10.26 10.59 -17.36
N ILE A 94 -10.18 9.28 -17.24
CA ILE A 94 -8.94 8.55 -17.45
C ILE A 94 -8.75 8.43 -18.96
N GLY A 95 -7.68 9.02 -19.48
CA GLY A 95 -7.28 8.86 -20.88
C GLY A 95 -7.08 7.38 -21.18
N PHE A 96 -7.63 6.91 -22.30
CA PHE A 96 -7.40 5.53 -22.70
C PHE A 96 -5.92 5.33 -23.06
N ALA A 97 -5.39 4.14 -22.79
CA ALA A 97 -3.99 3.83 -23.04
C ALA A 97 -3.66 3.69 -24.54
N ASP A 98 -4.66 3.65 -25.41
CA ASP A 98 -4.56 3.44 -26.86
C ASP A 98 -4.54 4.73 -27.70
N GLY A 99 -4.78 5.90 -27.10
CA GLY A 99 -4.75 7.20 -27.81
C GLY A 99 -6.05 7.57 -28.48
#